data_AF-A0AAP0MDE6-F1
#
_entry.id   AF-A0AAP0MDE6-F1
#
_cell.length_a   1.000
_cell.length_b   1.000
_cell.length_c   1.000
_cell.angle_alpha   90.00
_cell.angle_beta   90.00
_cell.angle_gamma   90.00
#
_symmetry.space_group_name_H-M   'P 1'
#
loop_
_entity.id
_entity.type
_entity.pdbx_description
1 polymer ?
#
loop_
_entity_poly.entity_id
_entity_poly.type
_entity_poly.pdbx_seq_one_letter_code
_entity_poly.pdbx_strand_id
1 'polypeptide(L)'
;MGNRFICMNKKEAKENNNGSRSKRMGRSQRKMLAEEEFLHRQALSMALQQHQLSQRFEGSMSRRIGGNTSSRRRTLSESLSNGKQDTNILENIQYKKFVLIHGEGFGAWCWYKTVASLEEVGLIPTALDLKGSGIDLSDTNSVTTLAEYSKPLLDYLENLLEDEKVILVGHSSGGACVSYALEHFPQKISKAIFLCATMVSDGQRPFDVFAEELGSAERFMQESQFLIYGNGKDKPPTGFMFEKQQMKGLYFNQSPSKDVALAMASMRPTPLGPIMEKLSLSPEKYGTGRRFFIQTLDDRALSPDVQEKLVRENPPEGVYKIKGSDHCPFFSKPQSLHKILVEIAQIP
;
A
#
# COMPACT_ATOMS: atom_id res chain seq x y z
N MET A 1 -10.19 -22.02 -83.61
CA MET A 1 -10.01 -23.43 -84.01
C MET A 1 -9.04 -24.02 -82.99
N GLY A 2 -9.47 -24.69 -81.92
CA GLY A 2 -10.25 -25.92 -81.96
C GLY A 2 -9.28 -27.11 -81.95
N ASN A 3 -8.92 -27.61 -80.75
CA ASN A 3 -8.97 -29.04 -80.49
C ASN A 3 -8.95 -29.33 -78.98
N ARG A 4 -9.91 -30.19 -78.62
CA ARG A 4 -10.26 -30.70 -77.29
C ARG A 4 -9.82 -32.17 -77.23
N PHE A 5 -10.13 -32.80 -76.10
CA PHE A 5 -10.11 -34.25 -75.76
C PHE A 5 -8.91 -34.67 -74.89
N ILE A 6 -9.07 -34.85 -73.56
CA ILE A 6 -9.83 -35.86 -72.77
C ILE A 6 -9.05 -37.19 -72.67
N CYS A 7 -8.59 -37.60 -71.48
CA CYS A 7 -9.28 -38.59 -70.60
C CYS A 7 -8.39 -39.07 -69.44
N MET A 8 -9.07 -39.59 -68.42
CA MET A 8 -8.63 -39.93 -67.06
C MET A 8 -8.10 -41.37 -66.88
N ASN A 9 -7.62 -41.60 -65.64
CA ASN A 9 -7.70 -42.81 -64.78
C ASN A 9 -6.52 -43.79 -64.77
N LYS A 10 -5.92 -43.98 -63.57
CA LYS A 10 -6.28 -45.08 -62.64
C LYS A 10 -5.56 -45.00 -61.28
N LYS A 11 -6.26 -45.54 -60.28
CA LYS A 11 -5.88 -45.80 -58.89
C LYS A 11 -4.69 -46.76 -58.76
N GLU A 12 -3.89 -46.58 -57.72
CA GLU A 12 -3.26 -47.67 -56.95
C GLU A 12 -3.39 -47.39 -55.45
N ALA A 13 -3.45 -48.48 -54.66
CA ALA A 13 -3.69 -48.51 -53.24
C ALA A 13 -2.57 -49.29 -52.51
N LYS A 14 -2.36 -48.92 -51.23
CA LYS A 14 -1.49 -49.49 -50.16
C LYS A 14 -0.01 -49.09 -50.26
N GLU A 15 0.71 -48.67 -49.21
CA GLU A 15 0.84 -49.23 -47.85
C GLU A 15 1.20 -48.19 -46.75
N ASN A 16 1.13 -48.67 -45.50
CA ASN A 16 1.32 -48.03 -44.19
C ASN A 16 2.54 -47.09 -44.02
N ASN A 17 2.38 -45.99 -43.26
CA ASN A 17 3.30 -45.70 -42.16
C ASN A 17 2.74 -44.74 -41.09
N ASN A 18 2.99 -45.11 -39.83
CA ASN A 18 2.62 -44.45 -38.59
C ASN A 18 3.58 -43.28 -38.31
N GLY A 19 3.10 -42.14 -37.77
CA GLY A 19 3.98 -41.00 -37.48
C GLY A 19 3.38 -39.90 -36.60
N SER A 20 3.13 -40.18 -35.32
CA SER A 20 2.81 -39.17 -34.31
C SER A 20 4.04 -38.33 -33.92
N ARG A 21 4.11 -37.08 -34.40
CA ARG A 21 5.06 -36.06 -33.94
C ARG A 21 4.31 -34.83 -33.42
N SER A 22 3.80 -34.87 -32.18
CA SER A 22 3.49 -33.65 -31.42
C SER A 22 3.19 -33.93 -29.94
N LYS A 23 4.17 -34.38 -29.14
CA LYS A 23 4.09 -34.37 -27.66
C LYS A 23 5.43 -34.14 -26.93
N ARG A 24 6.57 -34.03 -27.62
CA ARG A 24 7.90 -33.97 -26.97
C ARG A 24 8.41 -32.56 -26.64
N MET A 25 7.97 -31.50 -27.32
CA MET A 25 8.50 -30.15 -27.07
C MET A 25 7.96 -29.48 -25.80
N GLY A 26 6.66 -29.61 -25.49
CA GLY A 26 6.07 -28.96 -24.31
C GLY A 26 6.52 -29.50 -22.95
N ARG A 27 7.05 -30.73 -22.90
CA ARG A 27 7.53 -31.36 -21.66
C ARG A 27 8.96 -30.94 -21.31
N SER A 28 9.77 -30.61 -22.31
CA SER A 28 11.17 -30.14 -22.11
C SER A 28 11.21 -28.72 -21.54
N GLN A 29 10.31 -27.85 -22.00
CA GLN A 29 10.31 -26.45 -21.60
C GLN A 29 9.74 -26.24 -20.19
N ARG A 30 8.70 -27.00 -19.80
CA ARG A 30 8.22 -27.01 -18.40
C ARG A 30 9.25 -27.62 -17.43
N LYS A 31 10.04 -28.59 -17.89
CA LYS A 31 11.09 -29.19 -17.07
C LYS A 31 12.24 -28.21 -16.83
N MET A 32 12.64 -27.43 -17.84
CA MET A 32 13.62 -26.35 -17.67
C MET A 32 13.13 -25.24 -16.74
N LEU A 33 11.87 -24.80 -16.87
CA LEU A 33 11.30 -23.78 -15.96
C LEU A 33 11.24 -24.26 -14.50
N ALA A 34 10.86 -25.52 -14.28
CA ALA A 34 10.85 -26.11 -12.94
C ALA A 34 12.27 -26.32 -12.37
N GLU A 35 13.25 -26.63 -13.21
CA GLU A 35 14.66 -26.74 -12.83
C GLU A 35 15.25 -25.34 -12.50
N GLU A 36 14.87 -24.31 -13.25
CA GLU A 36 15.27 -22.92 -13.00
C GLU A 36 14.65 -22.35 -11.72
N GLU A 37 13.36 -22.62 -11.48
CA GLU A 37 12.67 -22.27 -10.23
C GLU A 37 13.28 -22.98 -9.02
N PHE A 38 13.67 -24.25 -9.18
CA PHE A 38 14.34 -25.01 -8.12
C PHE A 38 15.73 -24.43 -7.80
N LEU A 39 16.52 -24.10 -8.83
CA LEU A 39 17.83 -23.45 -8.66
C LEU A 39 17.71 -22.07 -8.02
N HIS A 40 16.68 -21.30 -8.37
CA HIS A 40 16.41 -19.99 -7.77
C HIS A 40 16.04 -20.11 -6.28
N ARG A 41 15.18 -21.05 -5.91
CA ARG A 41 14.84 -21.32 -4.51
C ARG A 41 16.06 -21.79 -3.70
N GLN A 42 16.92 -22.61 -4.30
CA GLN A 42 18.16 -23.06 -3.66
C GLN A 42 19.13 -21.89 -3.43
N ALA A 43 19.34 -21.03 -4.44
CA ALA A 43 20.17 -19.83 -4.31
C ALA A 43 19.66 -18.87 -3.23
N LEU A 44 18.35 -18.64 -3.17
CA LEU A 44 17.71 -17.79 -2.15
C LEU A 44 17.88 -18.37 -0.74
N SER A 45 17.74 -19.70 -0.59
CA SER A 45 17.96 -20.38 0.70
C SER A 45 19.41 -20.26 1.19
N MET A 46 20.39 -20.35 0.27
CA MET A 46 21.80 -20.20 0.58
C MET A 46 22.13 -18.75 0.96
N ALA A 47 21.56 -17.76 0.28
CA ALA A 47 21.74 -16.35 0.61
C ALA A 47 21.19 -16.01 2.00
N LEU A 48 20.01 -16.53 2.35
CA LEU A 48 19.42 -16.38 3.68
C LEU A 48 20.25 -17.04 4.77
N GLN A 49 20.79 -18.23 4.51
CA GLN A 49 21.66 -18.94 5.45
C GLN A 49 22.99 -18.21 5.66
N GLN A 50 23.58 -17.66 4.59
CA GLN A 50 24.82 -16.88 4.66
C GLN A 50 24.61 -15.56 5.43
N HIS A 51 23.45 -14.91 5.25
CA HIS A 51 23.09 -13.71 6.01
C HIS A 51 22.86 -14.00 7.50
N GLN A 52 22.26 -15.15 7.84
CA GLN A 52 22.12 -15.57 9.24
C GLN A 52 23.47 -15.94 9.88
N LEU A 53 24.40 -16.51 9.12
CA LEU A 53 25.76 -16.81 9.59
C LEU A 53 26.59 -15.53 9.78
N SER A 54 26.43 -14.52 8.91
CA SER A 54 27.10 -13.23 9.07
C SER A 54 26.58 -12.46 10.28
N GLN A 55 25.28 -12.55 10.60
CA GLN A 55 24.72 -11.94 11.81
C GLN A 55 25.10 -12.68 13.12
N ARG A 56 25.50 -13.95 13.05
CA ARG A 56 25.96 -14.70 14.23
C ARG A 56 27.39 -14.37 14.67
N PHE A 57 28.20 -13.74 13.82
CA PHE A 57 29.60 -13.44 14.13
C PHE A 57 29.86 -12.04 14.71
N GLU A 58 28.91 -11.11 14.65
CA GLU A 58 29.07 -9.75 15.23
C GLU A 58 28.58 -9.62 16.69
N GLY A 59 28.06 -10.69 17.29
CA GLY A 59 27.39 -10.65 18.58
C GLY A 59 28.04 -11.50 19.68
N SER A 60 29.33 -11.36 19.97
CA SER A 60 29.89 -11.88 21.23
C SER A 60 31.25 -11.31 21.59
N MET A 61 31.28 -10.34 22.50
CA MET A 61 32.25 -10.28 23.61
C MET A 61 31.96 -9.04 24.48
N SER A 62 31.33 -9.23 25.64
CA SER A 62 31.77 -8.52 26.86
C SER A 62 31.27 -9.22 28.12
N ARG A 63 32.21 -9.41 29.05
CA ARG A 63 32.11 -10.24 30.25
C ARG A 63 31.43 -9.48 31.39
N ARG A 64 30.68 -10.21 32.21
CA ARG A 64 30.14 -9.78 33.52
C ARG A 64 31.25 -9.72 34.58
N ILE A 65 31.32 -8.62 35.33
CA ILE A 65 31.72 -8.48 36.75
C ILE A 65 30.98 -7.20 37.21
N GLY A 66 30.08 -7.15 38.20
CA GLY A 66 30.23 -7.37 39.63
C GLY A 66 29.33 -6.32 40.32
N GLY A 67 28.72 -6.66 41.46
CA GLY A 67 27.65 -5.86 42.09
C GLY A 67 28.13 -4.60 42.83
N ASN A 68 27.18 -3.71 43.13
CA ASN A 68 26.96 -3.17 44.47
C ASN A 68 25.70 -2.30 44.54
N THR A 69 25.03 -2.42 45.67
CA THR A 69 23.89 -1.65 46.15
C THR A 69 24.27 -0.20 46.48
N SER A 70 23.46 0.78 46.07
CA SER A 70 23.36 2.05 46.81
C SER A 70 22.06 2.79 46.45
N SER A 71 21.22 2.94 47.46
CA SER A 71 20.06 3.82 47.50
C SER A 71 20.48 5.28 47.31
N ARG A 72 19.94 5.97 46.29
CA ARG A 72 19.91 7.44 46.26
C ARG A 72 18.52 7.94 45.90
N ARG A 73 17.96 8.64 46.89
CA ARG A 73 16.77 9.49 46.90
C ARG A 73 16.65 10.28 45.58
N ARG A 74 15.57 10.08 44.82
CA ARG A 74 15.15 11.00 43.75
C ARG A 74 14.18 12.02 44.35
N THR A 75 14.65 13.25 44.48
CA THR A 75 13.80 14.44 44.56
C THR A 75 13.14 14.66 43.20
N LEU A 76 11.81 14.58 43.17
CA LEU A 76 10.98 14.92 42.02
C LEU A 76 10.82 16.44 41.99
N SER A 77 11.59 17.11 41.14
CA SER A 77 11.26 18.47 40.66
C SER A 77 11.81 18.63 39.25
N GLU A 78 11.05 18.21 38.25
CA GLU A 78 11.18 18.67 36.86
C GLU A 78 9.97 18.13 36.07
N SER A 79 8.84 18.84 36.14
CA SER A 79 7.65 18.56 35.32
C SER A 79 6.92 19.85 34.93
N LEU A 80 7.66 20.92 34.60
CA LEU A 80 7.06 22.22 34.28
C LEU A 80 7.60 22.88 32.99
N SER A 81 8.36 22.16 32.14
CA SER A 81 8.89 22.74 30.89
C SER A 81 8.16 22.31 29.60
N ASN A 82 7.35 21.25 29.60
CA ASN A 82 6.67 20.81 28.36
C ASN A 82 5.45 21.67 27.98
N GLY A 83 4.70 22.21 28.96
CA GLY A 83 3.43 22.88 28.67
C GLY A 83 3.50 24.19 27.88
N LYS A 84 4.68 24.81 27.73
CA LYS A 84 4.86 26.05 26.96
C LYS A 84 5.19 25.83 25.47
N GLN A 85 5.73 24.67 25.12
CA GLN A 85 6.03 24.34 23.72
C GLN A 85 4.77 23.91 22.97
N ASP A 86 3.91 23.11 23.61
CA ASP A 86 2.69 22.57 22.99
C ASP A 86 1.66 23.66 22.69
N THR A 87 1.55 24.69 23.54
CA THR A 87 0.64 25.84 23.29
C THR A 87 1.05 26.67 22.08
N ASN A 88 2.35 26.88 21.85
CA ASN A 88 2.86 27.63 20.71
C ASN A 88 2.67 26.90 19.37
N ILE A 89 2.66 25.56 19.37
CA ILE A 89 2.43 24.77 18.16
C ILE A 89 0.99 24.97 17.66
N LEU A 90 0.02 24.95 18.58
CA LEU A 90 -1.40 25.05 18.27
C LEU A 90 -1.83 26.43 17.78
N GLU A 91 -1.16 27.50 18.21
CA GLU A 91 -1.44 28.87 17.76
C GLU A 91 -1.18 29.06 16.26
N ASN A 92 -0.23 28.31 15.71
CA ASN A 92 0.16 28.40 14.29
C ASN A 92 -0.60 27.44 13.37
N ILE A 93 -1.47 26.58 13.91
CA ILE A 93 -2.21 25.58 13.13
C ILE A 93 -3.65 26.05 12.92
N GLN A 94 -3.96 26.50 11.71
CA GLN A 94 -5.29 26.96 11.33
C GLN A 94 -6.33 25.82 11.37
N TYR A 95 -5.98 24.64 10.87
CA TYR A 95 -6.90 23.50 10.75
C TYR A 95 -6.42 22.35 11.64
N LYS A 96 -7.19 22.07 12.70
CA LYS A 96 -6.80 21.07 13.71
C LYS A 96 -7.34 19.65 13.44
N LYS A 97 -8.36 19.53 12.57
CA LYS A 97 -9.01 18.25 12.28
C LYS A 97 -8.20 17.46 11.26
N PHE A 98 -7.76 16.26 11.64
CA PHE A 98 -7.12 15.30 10.76
C PHE A 98 -8.08 14.16 10.46
N VAL A 99 -8.12 13.70 9.21
CA VAL A 99 -8.88 12.51 8.82
C VAL A 99 -7.91 11.51 8.20
N LEU A 100 -7.74 10.36 8.84
CA LEU A 100 -6.74 9.35 8.54
C LEU A 100 -7.37 8.17 7.80
N ILE A 101 -6.90 7.92 6.58
CA ILE A 101 -7.43 6.93 5.65
C ILE A 101 -6.37 5.86 5.39
N HIS A 102 -6.72 4.63 5.76
CA HIS A 102 -5.83 3.47 5.63
C HIS A 102 -5.71 2.97 4.18
N GLY A 103 -4.66 2.20 3.91
CA GLY A 103 -4.45 1.49 2.64
C GLY A 103 -5.06 0.10 2.59
N GLU A 104 -4.59 -0.69 1.62
CA GLU A 104 -5.05 -2.04 1.30
C GLU A 104 -4.96 -3.01 2.49
N GLY A 105 -6.05 -3.69 2.78
CA GLY A 105 -6.16 -4.69 3.83
C GLY A 105 -6.07 -4.17 5.26
N PHE A 106 -5.81 -2.88 5.46
CA PHE A 106 -5.81 -2.23 6.76
C PHE A 106 -7.23 -1.79 7.18
N GLY A 107 -7.31 -1.13 8.34
CA GLY A 107 -8.46 -0.43 8.87
C GLY A 107 -7.98 0.74 9.73
N ALA A 108 -8.89 1.51 10.30
CA ALA A 108 -8.64 2.61 11.22
C ALA A 108 -7.67 2.22 12.36
N TRP A 109 -7.70 0.96 12.79
CA TRP A 109 -6.84 0.39 13.82
C TRP A 109 -5.33 0.58 13.55
N CYS A 110 -4.90 0.72 12.29
CA CYS A 110 -3.48 0.90 11.99
C CYS A 110 -2.94 2.26 12.47
N TRP A 111 -3.82 3.25 12.65
CA TRP A 111 -3.46 4.60 13.04
C TRP A 111 -3.34 4.82 14.54
N TYR A 112 -3.47 3.78 15.38
CA TYR A 112 -3.59 3.95 16.84
C TYR A 112 -2.47 4.79 17.48
N LYS A 113 -1.21 4.63 17.03
CA LYS A 113 -0.08 5.44 17.53
C LYS A 113 -0.14 6.88 17.05
N THR A 114 -0.54 7.07 15.78
CA THR A 114 -0.65 8.39 15.15
C THR A 114 -1.78 9.19 15.78
N VAL A 115 -2.93 8.56 16.03
CA VAL A 115 -4.07 9.15 16.75
C VAL A 115 -3.60 9.65 18.12
N ALA A 116 -3.01 8.76 18.93
CA ALA A 116 -2.51 9.13 20.26
C ALA A 116 -1.53 10.32 20.21
N SER A 117 -0.56 10.28 19.29
CA SER A 117 0.46 11.33 19.18
C SER A 117 -0.11 12.69 18.73
N LEU A 118 -1.13 12.68 17.84
CA LEU A 118 -1.78 13.91 17.39
C LEU A 118 -2.69 14.50 18.49
N GLU A 119 -3.40 13.66 19.25
CA GLU A 119 -4.22 14.09 20.40
C GLU A 119 -3.36 14.70 21.52
N GLU A 120 -2.18 14.13 21.79
CA GLU A 120 -1.24 14.65 22.81
C GLU A 120 -0.83 16.11 22.58
N VAL A 121 -0.75 16.55 21.33
CA VAL A 121 -0.43 17.94 20.96
C VAL A 121 -1.67 18.80 20.70
N GLY A 122 -2.88 18.29 21.02
CA GLY A 122 -4.15 19.01 20.91
C GLY A 122 -4.74 19.11 19.49
N LEU A 123 -4.30 18.25 18.57
CA LEU A 123 -4.94 18.07 17.26
C LEU A 123 -6.10 17.08 17.39
N ILE A 124 -6.98 17.05 16.38
CA ILE A 124 -8.25 16.31 16.43
C ILE A 124 -8.24 15.25 15.31
N PRO A 125 -7.57 14.09 15.50
CA PRO A 125 -7.55 13.03 14.51
C PRO A 125 -8.81 12.16 14.54
N THR A 126 -9.33 11.86 13.36
CA THR A 126 -10.39 10.87 13.13
C THR A 126 -9.86 9.82 12.17
N ALA A 127 -9.70 8.57 12.62
CA ALA A 127 -9.37 7.45 11.74
C ALA A 127 -10.66 6.76 11.29
N LEU A 128 -10.82 6.56 9.98
CA LEU A 128 -12.03 5.95 9.40
C LEU A 128 -11.73 4.55 8.88
N ASP A 129 -12.67 3.62 9.10
CA ASP A 129 -12.73 2.37 8.35
C ASP A 129 -13.44 2.64 7.02
N LEU A 130 -12.78 2.30 5.91
CA LEU A 130 -13.41 2.28 4.59
C LEU A 130 -14.38 1.10 4.49
N LYS A 131 -15.31 1.15 3.53
CA LYS A 131 -16.36 0.12 3.41
C LYS A 131 -15.74 -1.28 3.23
N GLY A 132 -16.17 -2.25 4.03
CA GLY A 132 -15.64 -3.61 4.05
C GLY A 132 -14.23 -3.76 4.64
N SER A 133 -13.72 -2.74 5.36
CA SER A 133 -12.39 -2.72 5.98
C SER A 133 -12.48 -2.62 7.50
N GLY A 134 -11.39 -2.92 8.21
CA GLY A 134 -11.34 -2.90 9.67
C GLY A 134 -12.54 -3.61 10.32
N ILE A 135 -13.34 -2.89 11.11
CA ILE A 135 -14.53 -3.42 11.78
C ILE A 135 -15.85 -3.23 11.00
N ASP A 136 -15.81 -2.63 9.80
CA ASP A 136 -16.99 -2.47 8.95
C ASP A 136 -17.49 -3.84 8.46
N LEU A 137 -18.75 -4.16 8.79
CA LEU A 137 -19.34 -5.48 8.53
C LEU A 137 -19.86 -5.65 7.09
N SER A 138 -19.71 -4.66 6.22
CA SER A 138 -20.13 -4.78 4.83
C SER A 138 -19.36 -5.91 4.13
N ASP A 139 -20.02 -6.60 3.21
CA ASP A 139 -19.36 -7.59 2.38
C ASP A 139 -18.39 -6.92 1.41
N THR A 140 -17.09 -7.08 1.66
CA THR A 140 -16.01 -6.55 0.82
C THR A 140 -16.13 -7.02 -0.63
N ASN A 141 -16.75 -8.18 -0.90
CA ASN A 141 -16.92 -8.71 -2.26
C ASN A 141 -17.97 -7.96 -3.10
N SER A 142 -18.81 -7.16 -2.44
CA SER A 142 -19.80 -6.29 -3.08
C SER A 142 -19.31 -4.88 -3.35
N VAL A 143 -18.09 -4.52 -2.89
CA VAL A 143 -17.52 -3.20 -3.10
C VAL A 143 -16.86 -3.17 -4.47
N THR A 144 -17.49 -2.50 -5.42
CA THR A 144 -17.10 -2.53 -6.83
C THR A 144 -16.52 -1.22 -7.34
N THR A 145 -16.82 -0.11 -6.66
CA THR A 145 -16.35 1.23 -7.06
C THR A 145 -15.62 1.93 -5.93
N LEU A 146 -14.73 2.86 -6.30
CA LEU A 146 -14.02 3.73 -5.38
C LEU A 146 -14.98 4.63 -4.59
N ALA A 147 -16.09 5.04 -5.19
CA ALA A 147 -17.15 5.79 -4.51
C ALA A 147 -17.78 4.98 -3.36
N GLU A 148 -18.10 3.70 -3.61
CA GLU A 148 -18.64 2.80 -2.58
C GLU A 148 -17.63 2.53 -1.47
N TYR A 149 -16.36 2.33 -1.83
CA TYR A 149 -15.28 2.08 -0.88
C TYR A 149 -15.01 3.30 0.01
N SER A 150 -14.99 4.49 -0.62
CA SER A 150 -14.77 5.78 0.04
C SER A 150 -15.98 6.31 0.80
N LYS A 151 -17.14 5.65 0.72
CA LYS A 151 -18.39 6.16 1.28
C LYS A 151 -18.27 6.66 2.73
N PRO A 152 -17.61 5.96 3.67
CA PRO A 152 -17.44 6.46 5.04
C PRO A 152 -16.71 7.82 5.11
N LEU A 153 -15.71 8.05 4.24
CA LEU A 153 -15.02 9.34 4.12
C LEU A 153 -15.94 10.40 3.50
N LEU A 154 -16.66 10.07 2.43
CA LEU A 154 -17.55 11.03 1.77
C LEU A 154 -18.68 11.47 2.69
N ASP A 155 -19.31 10.52 3.40
CA ASP A 155 -20.34 10.80 4.39
C ASP A 155 -19.78 11.66 5.53
N TYR A 156 -18.54 11.43 5.98
CA TYR A 156 -17.87 12.29 6.97
C TYR A 156 -17.69 13.73 6.47
N LEU A 157 -17.22 13.91 5.22
CA LEU A 157 -16.98 15.24 4.64
C LEU A 157 -18.27 16.01 4.34
N GLU A 158 -19.32 15.31 3.91
CA GLU A 158 -20.63 15.90 3.66
C GLU A 158 -21.26 16.46 4.95
N ASN A 159 -21.04 15.79 6.09
CA ASN A 159 -21.56 16.21 7.39
C ASN A 159 -20.73 17.31 8.08
N LEU A 160 -19.63 17.78 7.49
CA LEU A 160 -18.88 18.92 8.03
C LEU A 160 -19.66 20.23 7.86
N LEU A 161 -19.54 21.12 8.85
CA LEU A 161 -20.10 22.48 8.75
C LEU A 161 -19.46 23.25 7.58
N GLU A 162 -20.16 24.24 7.04
CA GLU A 162 -19.77 24.94 5.81
C GLU A 162 -18.38 25.62 5.90
N ASP A 163 -18.05 26.14 7.07
CA ASP A 163 -16.79 26.80 7.40
C ASP A 163 -15.68 25.85 7.88
N GLU A 164 -16.00 24.57 8.09
CA GLU A 164 -15.02 23.58 8.55
C GLU A 164 -14.24 22.95 7.39
N LYS A 165 -12.92 22.85 7.60
CA LYS A 165 -12.02 22.08 6.73
C LYS A 165 -11.16 21.11 7.53
N VAL A 166 -10.72 20.06 6.85
CA VAL A 166 -9.87 19.01 7.43
C VAL A 166 -8.54 18.90 6.69
N ILE A 167 -7.57 18.28 7.35
CA ILE A 167 -6.34 17.76 6.75
C ILE A 167 -6.57 16.26 6.50
N LEU A 168 -6.57 15.84 5.23
CA LEU A 168 -6.69 14.43 4.87
C LEU A 168 -5.31 13.78 4.83
N VAL A 169 -5.20 12.56 5.35
CA VAL A 169 -4.00 11.73 5.25
C VAL A 169 -4.38 10.38 4.66
N GLY A 170 -3.93 10.08 3.45
CA GLY A 170 -4.14 8.80 2.79
C GLY A 170 -2.86 7.99 2.76
N HIS A 171 -2.91 6.75 3.26
CA HIS A 171 -1.80 5.80 3.18
C HIS A 171 -1.98 4.82 2.02
N SER A 172 -0.91 4.53 1.27
CA SER A 172 -0.94 3.53 0.19
C SER A 172 -2.13 3.76 -0.77
N SER A 173 -2.94 2.74 -1.06
CA SER A 173 -4.16 2.89 -1.88
C SER A 173 -5.21 3.86 -1.31
N GLY A 174 -5.16 4.18 -0.02
CA GLY A 174 -5.97 5.24 0.60
C GLY A 174 -5.73 6.61 -0.06
N GLY A 175 -4.59 6.78 -0.75
CA GLY A 175 -4.33 7.94 -1.61
C GLY A 175 -5.38 8.12 -2.70
N ALA A 176 -5.89 7.04 -3.30
CA ALA A 176 -6.97 7.13 -4.29
C ALA A 176 -8.26 7.70 -3.70
N CYS A 177 -8.60 7.30 -2.48
CA CYS A 177 -9.76 7.83 -1.75
C CYS A 177 -9.57 9.33 -1.45
N VAL A 178 -8.35 9.76 -1.14
CA VAL A 178 -8.01 11.18 -0.95
C VAL A 178 -8.13 11.96 -2.26
N SER A 179 -7.62 11.44 -3.38
CA SER A 179 -7.77 12.08 -4.69
C SER A 179 -9.25 12.20 -5.09
N TYR A 180 -10.04 11.15 -4.86
CA TYR A 180 -11.48 11.16 -5.09
C TYR A 180 -12.18 12.21 -4.21
N ALA A 181 -11.87 12.25 -2.91
CA ALA A 181 -12.43 13.26 -2.00
C ALA A 181 -12.05 14.70 -2.40
N LEU A 182 -10.83 14.94 -2.89
CA LEU A 182 -10.41 16.25 -3.41
C LEU A 182 -11.20 16.69 -4.65
N GLU A 183 -11.55 15.76 -5.53
CA GLU A 183 -12.38 16.06 -6.70
C GLU A 183 -13.84 16.39 -6.31
N HIS A 184 -14.37 15.75 -5.27
CA HIS A 184 -15.79 15.91 -4.90
C HIS A 184 -16.05 16.96 -3.81
N PHE A 185 -15.09 17.18 -2.91
CA PHE A 185 -15.21 18.09 -1.76
C PHE A 185 -13.99 19.02 -1.60
N PRO A 186 -13.49 19.68 -2.66
CA PRO A 186 -12.28 20.52 -2.59
C PRO A 186 -12.39 21.63 -1.53
N GLN A 187 -13.59 22.18 -1.31
CA GLN A 187 -13.86 23.22 -0.33
C GLN A 187 -13.74 22.76 1.13
N LYS A 188 -13.89 21.46 1.41
CA LYS A 188 -13.82 20.87 2.76
C LYS A 188 -12.41 20.43 3.15
N ILE A 189 -11.47 20.45 2.21
CA ILE A 189 -10.12 19.89 2.39
C ILE A 189 -9.12 21.03 2.36
N SER A 190 -8.44 21.27 3.48
CA SER A 190 -7.41 22.30 3.59
C SER A 190 -6.07 21.85 3.02
N LYS A 191 -5.71 20.59 3.29
CA LYS A 191 -4.47 19.93 2.85
C LYS A 191 -4.75 18.44 2.67
N ALA A 192 -4.11 17.84 1.67
CA ALA A 192 -4.15 16.42 1.40
C ALA A 192 -2.73 15.84 1.45
N ILE A 193 -2.50 14.89 2.35
CA ILE A 193 -1.21 14.28 2.61
C ILE A 193 -1.24 12.84 2.09
N PHE A 194 -0.39 12.55 1.12
CA PHE A 194 -0.18 11.24 0.51
C PHE A 194 1.01 10.57 1.20
N LEU A 195 0.74 9.63 2.09
CA LEU A 195 1.74 8.90 2.87
C LEU A 195 2.10 7.60 2.14
N CYS A 196 3.23 7.58 1.43
CA CYS A 196 3.66 6.52 0.52
C CYS A 196 2.47 5.94 -0.28
N ALA A 197 1.70 6.85 -0.88
CA ALA A 197 0.35 6.58 -1.35
C ALA A 197 0.21 6.69 -2.87
N THR A 198 -0.88 6.13 -3.40
CA THR A 198 -1.25 6.20 -4.82
C THR A 198 -1.74 7.61 -5.17
N MET A 199 -0.82 8.55 -5.39
CA MET A 199 -1.11 9.91 -5.84
C MET A 199 -1.24 9.94 -7.37
N VAL A 200 -2.38 9.46 -7.86
CA VAL A 200 -2.64 9.25 -9.29
C VAL A 200 -2.96 10.55 -10.04
N SER A 201 -2.68 10.54 -11.35
CA SER A 201 -3.12 11.57 -12.30
C SER A 201 -4.50 11.24 -12.89
N ASP A 202 -5.10 12.21 -13.58
CA ASP A 202 -6.37 12.00 -14.28
C ASP A 202 -6.31 10.79 -15.25
N GLY A 203 -7.36 9.99 -15.25
CA GLY A 203 -7.51 8.80 -16.09
C GLY A 203 -6.69 7.58 -15.66
N GLN A 204 -5.86 7.68 -14.62
CA GLN A 204 -5.08 6.56 -14.07
C GLN A 204 -5.88 5.74 -13.06
N ARG A 205 -5.56 4.45 -12.97
CA ARG A 205 -6.04 3.56 -11.90
C ARG A 205 -5.08 3.60 -10.72
N PRO A 206 -5.56 3.45 -9.47
CA PRO A 206 -4.68 3.25 -8.32
C PRO A 206 -3.73 2.06 -8.51
N PHE A 207 -4.19 0.98 -9.17
CA PHE A 207 -3.37 -0.18 -9.47
C PHE A 207 -2.15 0.13 -10.35
N ASP A 208 -2.27 1.07 -11.29
CA ASP A 208 -1.22 1.37 -12.28
C ASP A 208 0.08 1.85 -11.60
N VAL A 209 -0.03 2.38 -10.38
CA VAL A 209 1.10 2.78 -9.54
C VAL A 209 1.99 1.58 -9.16
N PHE A 210 1.41 0.40 -8.98
CA PHE A 210 2.13 -0.82 -8.60
C PHE A 210 2.55 -1.67 -9.80
N ALA A 211 2.44 -1.14 -11.03
CA ALA A 211 2.65 -1.94 -12.24
C ALA A 211 4.10 -2.44 -12.40
N GLU A 212 5.07 -1.74 -11.81
CA GLU A 212 6.50 -2.15 -11.84
C GLU A 212 6.73 -3.35 -10.90
N GLU A 213 6.05 -3.39 -9.75
CA GLU A 213 6.16 -4.46 -8.75
C GLU A 213 5.23 -5.66 -9.03
N LEU A 214 4.01 -5.42 -9.52
CA LEU A 214 2.95 -6.42 -9.67
C LEU A 214 2.64 -6.79 -11.13
N GLY A 215 3.26 -6.11 -12.10
CA GLY A 215 2.91 -6.19 -13.51
C GLY A 215 1.66 -5.38 -13.86
N SER A 216 1.31 -5.33 -15.16
CA SER A 216 0.11 -4.59 -15.58
C SER A 216 -1.16 -5.16 -14.93
N ALA A 217 -2.20 -4.32 -14.79
CA ALA A 217 -3.49 -4.75 -14.27
C ALA A 217 -4.02 -6.00 -14.98
N GLU A 218 -3.92 -6.04 -16.31
CA GLU A 218 -4.39 -7.16 -17.12
C GLU A 218 -3.60 -8.45 -16.83
N ARG A 219 -2.28 -8.33 -16.65
CA ARG A 219 -1.42 -9.48 -16.31
C ARG A 219 -1.72 -9.96 -14.89
N PHE A 220 -1.82 -9.06 -13.93
CA PHE A 220 -2.16 -9.39 -12.55
C PHE A 220 -3.50 -10.13 -12.48
N MET A 221 -4.52 -9.65 -13.20
CA MET A 221 -5.84 -10.27 -13.25
C MET A 221 -5.85 -11.68 -13.85
N GLN A 222 -4.86 -12.03 -14.67
CA GLN A 222 -4.77 -13.34 -15.33
C GLN A 222 -3.87 -14.32 -14.57
N GLU A 223 -2.76 -13.83 -14.01
CA GLU A 223 -1.68 -14.68 -13.49
C GLU A 223 -1.60 -14.70 -11.96
N SER A 224 -2.23 -13.74 -11.26
CA SER A 224 -2.09 -13.62 -9.81
C SER A 224 -2.81 -14.75 -9.07
N GLN A 225 -2.07 -15.41 -8.19
CA GLN A 225 -2.59 -16.41 -7.25
C GLN A 225 -3.24 -15.80 -6.00
N PHE A 226 -3.18 -14.47 -5.84
CA PHE A 226 -3.69 -13.75 -4.67
C PHE A 226 -5.14 -13.29 -4.83
N LEU A 227 -5.73 -13.56 -6.00
CA LEU A 227 -7.09 -13.16 -6.33
C LEU A 227 -8.12 -13.98 -5.55
N ILE A 228 -9.14 -13.29 -5.07
CA ILE A 228 -10.27 -13.85 -4.34
C ILE A 228 -11.49 -13.79 -5.23
N TYR A 229 -12.13 -14.94 -5.43
CA TYR A 229 -13.33 -15.12 -6.23
C TYR A 229 -14.55 -15.24 -5.31
N GLY A 230 -14.86 -14.17 -4.56
CA GLY A 230 -15.88 -14.19 -3.51
C GLY A 230 -17.29 -14.49 -4.01
N ASN A 231 -17.58 -14.17 -5.28
CA ASN A 231 -18.89 -14.40 -5.90
C ASN A 231 -18.94 -15.69 -6.75
N GLY A 232 -17.94 -16.56 -6.64
CA GLY A 232 -17.80 -17.82 -7.38
C GLY A 232 -16.68 -17.80 -8.42
N LYS A 233 -16.06 -18.96 -8.70
CA LYS A 233 -14.89 -19.10 -9.58
C LYS A 233 -15.15 -18.75 -11.05
N ASP A 234 -16.41 -18.81 -11.49
CA ASP A 234 -16.81 -18.48 -12.86
C ASP A 234 -17.10 -16.99 -13.05
N LYS A 235 -17.00 -16.18 -11.98
CA LYS A 235 -17.16 -14.73 -12.02
C LYS A 235 -15.80 -14.03 -11.90
N PRO A 236 -15.71 -12.73 -12.23
CA PRO A 236 -14.49 -11.96 -12.00
C PRO A 236 -14.07 -11.98 -10.51
N PRO A 237 -12.76 -11.88 -10.21
CA PRO A 237 -12.30 -11.77 -8.84
C PRO A 237 -12.82 -10.47 -8.20
N THR A 238 -13.17 -10.56 -6.94
CA THR A 238 -13.78 -9.48 -6.15
C THR A 238 -12.78 -8.75 -5.27
N GLY A 239 -11.68 -9.41 -4.94
CA GLY A 239 -10.65 -8.88 -4.06
C GLY A 239 -9.32 -9.59 -4.24
N PHE A 240 -8.35 -9.19 -3.43
CA PHE A 240 -7.09 -9.89 -3.31
C PHE A 240 -6.53 -9.78 -1.89
N MET A 241 -5.64 -10.72 -1.55
CA MET A 241 -4.90 -10.67 -0.30
C MET A 241 -3.59 -11.43 -0.46
N PHE A 242 -2.47 -10.78 -0.13
CA PHE A 242 -1.17 -11.44 -0.12
C PHE A 242 -1.08 -12.48 0.99
N GLU A 243 -0.21 -13.47 0.80
CA GLU A 243 0.09 -14.42 1.87
C GLU A 243 0.82 -13.73 3.04
N LYS A 244 0.66 -14.28 4.24
CA LYS A 244 1.26 -13.71 5.46
C LYS A 244 2.77 -13.47 5.36
N GLN A 245 3.50 -14.35 4.67
CA GLN A 245 4.95 -14.18 4.51
C GLN A 245 5.30 -13.02 3.57
N GLN A 246 4.51 -12.83 2.51
CA GLN A 246 4.69 -11.71 1.58
C GLN A 246 4.31 -10.39 2.25
N MET A 247 3.20 -10.35 2.99
CA MET A 247 2.82 -9.16 3.76
C MET A 247 3.92 -8.74 4.74
N LYS A 248 4.56 -9.68 5.44
CA LYS A 248 5.71 -9.37 6.31
C LYS A 248 6.89 -8.76 5.55
N GLY A 249 7.20 -9.30 4.37
CA GLY A 249 8.33 -8.83 3.56
C GLY A 249 8.09 -7.49 2.88
N LEU A 250 6.85 -7.24 2.43
CA LEU A 250 6.45 -6.05 1.69
C LEU A 250 6.09 -4.88 2.60
N TYR A 251 5.27 -5.13 3.64
CA TYR A 251 4.69 -4.07 4.45
C TYR A 251 5.44 -3.78 5.75
N PHE A 252 6.12 -4.79 6.30
CA PHE A 252 6.54 -4.79 7.71
C PHE A 252 8.03 -5.11 7.90
N ASN A 253 8.89 -4.76 6.93
CA ASN A 253 10.32 -5.06 7.02
C ASN A 253 11.08 -4.25 8.08
N GLN A 254 10.50 -3.16 8.60
CA GLN A 254 11.08 -2.34 9.68
C GLN A 254 10.14 -2.22 10.91
N SER A 255 8.94 -2.77 10.83
CA SER A 255 7.91 -2.64 11.86
C SER A 255 8.17 -3.53 13.08
N PRO A 256 7.86 -3.07 14.31
CA PRO A 256 8.00 -3.88 15.51
C PRO A 256 7.10 -5.12 15.49
N SER A 257 7.61 -6.24 16.03
CA SER A 257 6.91 -7.54 15.99
C SER A 257 5.50 -7.53 16.61
N LYS A 258 5.26 -6.70 17.61
CA LYS A 258 3.93 -6.53 18.23
C LYS A 258 2.92 -5.91 17.26
N ASP A 259 3.33 -4.91 16.50
CA ASP A 259 2.48 -4.26 15.50
C ASP A 259 2.24 -5.21 14.32
N VAL A 260 3.26 -5.98 13.93
CA VAL A 260 3.09 -7.04 12.91
C VAL A 260 2.09 -8.10 13.39
N ALA A 261 2.14 -8.51 14.67
CA ALA A 261 1.19 -9.47 15.21
C ALA A 261 -0.25 -8.93 15.20
N LEU A 262 -0.44 -7.66 15.57
CA LEU A 262 -1.73 -6.96 15.45
C LEU A 262 -2.20 -6.96 13.99
N ALA A 263 -1.36 -6.53 13.05
CA ALA A 263 -1.72 -6.48 11.64
C ALA A 263 -2.11 -7.86 11.09
N MET A 264 -1.36 -8.91 11.42
CA MET A 264 -1.67 -10.28 10.96
C MET A 264 -2.99 -10.84 11.52
N ALA A 265 -3.52 -10.26 12.60
CA ALA A 265 -4.82 -10.61 13.16
C ALA A 265 -5.97 -9.73 12.65
N SER A 266 -5.67 -8.51 12.23
CA SER A 266 -6.68 -7.49 11.88
C SER A 266 -6.84 -7.25 10.38
N MET A 267 -5.84 -7.60 9.56
CA MET A 267 -5.91 -7.36 8.12
C MET A 267 -6.98 -8.21 7.43
N ARG A 268 -7.63 -7.61 6.43
CA ARG A 268 -8.72 -8.20 5.65
C ARG A 268 -8.38 -8.22 4.16
N PRO A 269 -9.10 -8.99 3.33
CA PRO A 269 -9.03 -8.86 1.88
C PRO A 269 -9.30 -7.44 1.40
N THR A 270 -8.59 -7.01 0.36
CA THR A 270 -8.78 -5.72 -0.29
C THR A 270 -9.79 -5.86 -1.44
N PRO A 271 -10.80 -4.99 -1.56
CA PRO A 271 -11.72 -5.00 -2.71
C PRO A 271 -10.98 -4.54 -3.98
N LEU A 272 -11.11 -5.31 -5.06
CA LEU A 272 -10.31 -5.09 -6.27
C LEU A 272 -10.90 -3.99 -7.18
N GLY A 273 -12.23 -3.88 -7.21
CA GLY A 273 -12.95 -2.89 -8.02
C GLY A 273 -12.44 -1.45 -7.84
N PRO A 274 -12.39 -0.91 -6.61
CA PRO A 274 -11.87 0.42 -6.31
C PRO A 274 -10.44 0.68 -6.82
N ILE A 275 -9.60 -0.34 -6.78
CA ILE A 275 -8.18 -0.24 -7.16
C ILE A 275 -8.01 -0.29 -8.69
N MET A 276 -8.95 -0.92 -9.39
CA MET A 276 -8.94 -1.06 -10.86
C MET A 276 -9.74 0.03 -11.59
N GLU A 277 -10.46 0.87 -10.84
CA GLU A 277 -11.24 1.97 -11.38
C GLU A 277 -10.33 3.13 -11.80
N LYS A 278 -10.62 3.74 -12.95
CA LYS A 278 -9.94 4.96 -13.40
C LYS A 278 -10.55 6.16 -12.69
N LEU A 279 -9.72 7.02 -12.11
CA LEU A 279 -10.20 8.26 -11.52
C LEU A 279 -10.34 9.34 -12.60
N SER A 280 -11.43 10.09 -12.52
CA SER A 280 -11.63 11.33 -13.30
C SER A 280 -11.29 12.50 -12.39
N LEU A 281 -10.18 13.19 -12.66
CA LEU A 281 -9.64 14.27 -11.83
C LEU A 281 -9.52 15.55 -12.66
N SER A 282 -10.09 16.64 -12.17
CA SER A 282 -10.11 17.91 -12.88
C SER A 282 -8.98 18.85 -12.42
N PRO A 283 -8.40 19.67 -13.32
CA PRO A 283 -7.50 20.75 -12.94
C PRO A 283 -8.12 21.73 -11.95
N GLU A 284 -9.42 22.01 -12.09
CA GLU A 284 -10.12 23.04 -11.31
C GLU A 284 -10.37 22.63 -9.86
N LYS A 285 -10.48 21.32 -9.57
CA LYS A 285 -10.73 20.80 -8.22
C LYS A 285 -9.54 20.03 -7.68
N TYR A 286 -9.30 18.80 -8.13
CA TYR A 286 -8.14 18.02 -7.68
C TYR A 286 -6.83 18.77 -7.91
N GLY A 287 -6.68 19.40 -9.07
CA GLY A 287 -5.48 20.14 -9.46
C GLY A 287 -5.16 21.33 -8.56
N THR A 288 -6.18 22.03 -8.06
CA THR A 288 -6.03 23.19 -7.16
C THR A 288 -5.86 22.82 -5.69
N GLY A 289 -6.12 21.55 -5.31
CA GLY A 289 -5.93 21.06 -3.95
C GLY A 289 -4.46 21.14 -3.49
N ARG A 290 -4.25 21.53 -2.24
CA ARG A 290 -2.91 21.55 -1.63
C ARG A 290 -2.47 20.15 -1.24
N ARG A 291 -1.62 19.56 -2.08
CA ARG A 291 -1.14 18.18 -1.93
C ARG A 291 0.25 18.15 -1.32
N PHE A 292 0.51 17.24 -0.41
CA PHE A 292 1.81 16.97 0.18
C PHE A 292 2.09 15.48 0.08
N PHE A 293 3.34 15.10 -0.17
CA PHE A 293 3.73 13.70 -0.26
C PHE A 293 4.77 13.36 0.80
N ILE A 294 4.60 12.23 1.50
CA ILE A 294 5.56 11.73 2.47
C ILE A 294 6.11 10.40 1.95
N GLN A 295 7.39 10.40 1.58
CA GLN A 295 8.09 9.23 1.07
C GLN A 295 8.64 8.35 2.19
N THR A 296 8.58 7.04 2.00
CA THR A 296 9.15 6.01 2.88
C THR A 296 10.31 5.33 2.18
N LEU A 297 11.53 5.44 2.73
CA LEU A 297 12.74 5.10 1.96
C LEU A 297 13.17 3.63 2.02
N ASP A 298 12.60 2.84 2.93
CA ASP A 298 12.83 1.39 3.02
C ASP A 298 11.55 0.61 2.63
N ASP A 299 10.67 1.25 1.87
CA ASP A 299 9.41 0.68 1.40
C ASP A 299 9.67 -0.39 0.32
N ARG A 300 9.10 -1.57 0.54
CA ARG A 300 9.21 -2.72 -0.38
C ARG A 300 7.91 -3.04 -1.10
N ALA A 301 6.83 -2.33 -0.79
CA ALA A 301 5.54 -2.47 -1.46
C ALA A 301 5.34 -1.40 -2.53
N LEU A 302 5.74 -0.16 -2.21
CA LEU A 302 5.79 0.94 -3.17
C LEU A 302 7.22 1.51 -3.14
N SER A 303 8.06 1.07 -4.07
CA SER A 303 9.49 1.37 -4.00
C SER A 303 9.77 2.90 -4.01
N PRO A 304 10.87 3.38 -3.38
CA PRO A 304 11.20 4.80 -3.39
C PRO A 304 11.29 5.42 -4.79
N ASP A 305 11.76 4.65 -5.77
CA ASP A 305 11.87 5.07 -7.18
C ASP A 305 10.47 5.30 -7.79
N VAL A 306 9.51 4.42 -7.52
CA VAL A 306 8.12 4.61 -7.93
C VAL A 306 7.51 5.82 -7.21
N GLN A 307 7.76 5.98 -5.90
CA GLN A 307 7.28 7.16 -5.17
C GLN A 307 7.85 8.47 -5.75
N GLU A 308 9.12 8.49 -6.16
CA GLU A 308 9.74 9.65 -6.80
C GLU A 308 9.18 9.92 -8.20
N LYS A 309 8.87 8.87 -8.97
CA LYS A 309 8.19 8.98 -10.25
C LYS A 309 6.80 9.62 -10.09
N LEU A 310 6.00 9.19 -9.13
CA LEU A 310 4.67 9.77 -8.86
C LEU A 310 4.76 11.27 -8.56
N VAL A 311 5.68 11.66 -7.69
CA VAL A 311 5.90 13.06 -7.32
C VAL A 311 6.39 13.89 -8.51
N ARG A 312 7.20 13.30 -9.41
CA ARG A 312 7.67 14.00 -10.61
C ARG A 312 6.58 14.18 -11.66
N GLU A 313 5.73 13.17 -11.85
CA GLU A 313 4.66 13.18 -12.86
C GLU A 313 3.42 13.95 -12.41
N ASN A 314 3.16 14.01 -11.10
CA ASN A 314 2.07 14.76 -10.49
C ASN A 314 2.57 15.60 -9.30
N PRO A 315 3.25 16.75 -9.54
CA PRO A 315 3.92 17.51 -8.49
C PRO A 315 2.98 17.95 -7.35
N PRO A 316 3.31 17.62 -6.09
CA PRO A 316 2.66 18.18 -4.90
C PRO A 316 3.33 19.50 -4.49
N GLU A 317 2.69 20.23 -3.58
CA GLU A 317 3.22 21.46 -2.98
C GLU A 317 4.49 21.22 -2.14
N GLY A 318 4.55 20.07 -1.45
CA GLY A 318 5.71 19.70 -0.63
C GLY A 318 5.96 18.19 -0.58
N VAL A 319 7.24 17.82 -0.45
CA VAL A 319 7.69 16.43 -0.39
C VAL A 319 8.58 16.22 0.82
N TYR A 320 8.21 15.25 1.65
CA TYR A 320 8.90 14.87 2.87
C TYR A 320 9.42 13.45 2.75
N LYS A 321 10.44 13.08 3.55
CA LYS A 321 11.04 11.74 3.50
C LYS A 321 11.25 11.18 4.90
N ILE A 322 10.88 9.92 5.12
CA ILE A 322 11.13 9.19 6.36
C ILE A 322 12.16 8.08 6.09
N LYS A 323 13.38 8.31 6.57
CA LYS A 323 14.48 7.33 6.48
C LYS A 323 14.22 6.14 7.40
N GLY A 324 14.47 4.92 6.91
CA GLY A 324 14.29 3.70 7.68
C GLY A 324 12.83 3.31 7.94
N SER A 325 11.88 3.95 7.27
CA SER A 325 10.47 3.55 7.31
C SER A 325 10.20 2.51 6.23
N ASP A 326 9.56 1.41 6.63
CA ASP A 326 8.89 0.52 5.69
C ASP A 326 7.59 1.16 5.15
N HIS A 327 6.78 0.36 4.48
CA HIS A 327 5.47 0.76 3.96
C HIS A 327 4.49 1.24 5.05
N CYS A 328 4.75 0.94 6.33
CA CYS A 328 3.86 1.24 7.44
C CYS A 328 4.52 2.24 8.42
N PRO A 329 4.73 3.51 8.03
CA PRO A 329 5.39 4.53 8.87
C PRO A 329 4.69 4.76 10.21
N PHE A 330 3.37 4.53 10.30
CA PHE A 330 2.61 4.58 11.56
C PHE A 330 3.01 3.47 12.55
N PHE A 331 3.71 2.41 12.11
CA PHE A 331 4.28 1.38 12.98
C PHE A 331 5.80 1.48 13.10
N SER A 332 6.52 1.57 11.99
CA SER A 332 7.98 1.53 11.95
C SER A 332 8.64 2.84 12.40
N LYS A 333 8.05 3.99 12.07
CA LYS A 333 8.59 5.34 12.37
C LYS A 333 7.52 6.34 12.85
N PRO A 334 6.71 6.02 13.88
CA PRO A 334 5.56 6.84 14.28
C PRO A 334 5.96 8.25 14.73
N GLN A 335 7.09 8.43 15.40
CA GLN A 335 7.55 9.76 15.85
C GLN A 335 7.97 10.65 14.67
N SER A 336 8.65 10.08 13.67
CA SER A 336 9.03 10.82 12.46
C SER A 336 7.80 11.20 11.64
N LEU A 337 6.83 10.29 11.52
CA LEU A 337 5.56 10.58 10.88
C LEU A 337 4.82 11.71 11.60
N HIS A 338 4.67 11.61 12.93
CA HIS A 338 4.02 12.64 13.74
C HIS A 338 4.65 14.03 13.53
N LYS A 339 5.98 14.12 13.58
CA LYS A 339 6.69 15.39 13.36
C LYS A 339 6.34 16.01 12.00
N ILE A 340 6.34 15.21 10.94
CA ILE A 340 6.04 15.69 9.58
C ILE A 340 4.57 16.12 9.47
N LEU A 341 3.63 15.37 10.06
CA LEU A 341 2.21 15.75 10.05
C LEU A 341 1.97 17.11 10.73
N VAL A 342 2.62 17.34 11.88
CA VAL A 342 2.56 18.63 12.58
C VAL A 342 3.20 19.74 11.75
N GLU A 343 4.37 19.47 11.14
CA GLU A 343 5.05 20.43 10.27
C GLU A 343 4.17 20.86 9.08
N ILE A 344 3.53 19.91 8.40
CA ILE A 344 2.60 20.20 7.29
C ILE A 344 1.38 20.98 7.79
N ALA A 345 0.85 20.66 8.98
CA ALA A 345 -0.30 21.38 9.53
C ALA A 345 -0.02 22.87 9.79
N GLN A 346 1.21 23.20 10.18
CA GLN A 346 1.67 24.56 10.45
C GLN A 346 1.88 25.41 9.20
N ILE A 347 1.93 24.81 8.01
CA ILE A 347 2.03 25.58 6.77
C ILE A 347 0.75 26.41 6.62
N PRO A 348 0.84 27.75 6.49
CA PRO A 348 -0.33 28.62 6.37
C PRO A 348 -1.19 28.27 5.16
#